data_AF-A0A8T1RW33-F1
#
_entry.id   AF-A0A8T1RW33-F1
#
_cell.length_a   1.000
_cell.length_b   1.000
_cell.length_c   1.000
_cell.angle_alpha   90.00
_cell.angle_beta   90.00
_cell.angle_gamma   90.00
#
_symmetry.space_group_name_H-M   'P 1'
#
loop_
_entity.id
_entity.type
_entity.pdbx_description
1 polymer ?
#
loop_
_entity_poly.entity_id
_entity_poly.type
_entity_poly.pdbx_seq_one_letter_code
_entity_poly.pdbx_strand_id
1 'polypeptide(L)'
;VVLRVAKSWFRIGSLEILAHSGELDVQRTLLDFVIQEHFPSINMNDSNRYLDFFSRVVLETANLIALWMSVGFAHGVCNTDNFSLLSITIDYGPFGFMESYDPNFVPNTSDDERRYKIGNQANVGMFNLYKLLQALKPVLDHRQKQL
;
A
#
# COMPACT_ATOMS: atom_id res chain seq x y z
N VAL A 1 12.37 22.11 -7.08
CA VAL A 1 12.70 21.04 -6.12
C VAL A 1 11.76 21.19 -4.93
N VAL A 2 11.19 20.08 -4.42
CA VAL A 2 10.28 20.07 -3.27
C VAL A 2 10.90 19.21 -2.17
N LEU A 3 10.94 19.71 -0.94
CA LEU A 3 11.33 18.91 0.23
C LEU A 3 10.14 18.05 0.66
N ARG A 4 10.34 16.73 0.72
CA ARG A 4 9.33 15.77 1.19
C ARG A 4 9.72 15.26 2.57
N VAL A 5 8.74 15.19 3.47
CA VAL A 5 8.92 14.65 4.83
C VAL A 5 7.81 13.63 5.11
N ALA A 6 8.18 12.45 5.59
CA ALA A 6 7.27 11.40 6.03
C ALA A 6 7.96 10.56 7.11
N LYS A 7 7.17 9.83 7.92
CA LYS A 7 7.72 8.88 8.90
C LYS A 7 8.52 7.76 8.23
N SER A 8 8.09 7.35 7.03
CA SER A 8 8.72 6.32 6.23
C SER A 8 8.42 6.53 4.76
N TRP A 9 9.32 6.05 3.89
CA TRP A 9 9.16 6.03 2.44
C TRP A 9 9.09 4.61 1.87
N PHE A 10 9.03 3.58 2.73
CA PHE A 10 8.85 2.21 2.27
C PHE A 10 7.46 2.01 1.66
N ARG A 11 7.45 1.28 0.55
CA ARG A 11 6.29 1.05 -0.30
C ARG A 11 5.99 -0.44 -0.38
N ILE A 12 4.83 -0.81 -0.89
CA ILE A 12 4.54 -2.21 -1.25
C ILE A 12 5.60 -2.71 -2.24
N GLY A 13 5.94 -1.89 -3.25
CA GLY A 13 7.01 -2.19 -4.21
C GLY A 13 8.38 -2.46 -3.60
N SER A 14 8.69 -1.90 -2.42
CA SER A 14 9.94 -2.19 -1.69
C SER A 14 10.03 -3.64 -1.22
N LEU A 15 8.89 -4.26 -0.91
CA LEU A 15 8.82 -5.68 -0.54
C LEU A 15 8.69 -6.59 -1.76
N GLU A 16 7.99 -6.14 -2.81
CA GLU A 16 7.85 -6.90 -4.06
C GLU A 16 9.22 -7.18 -4.72
N ILE A 17 10.11 -6.19 -4.77
CA ILE A 17 11.43 -6.36 -5.40
C ILE A 17 12.29 -7.38 -4.62
N LEU A 18 12.27 -7.35 -3.29
CA LEU A 18 13.02 -8.29 -2.44
C LEU A 18 12.46 -9.71 -2.57
N ALA A 19 11.13 -9.85 -2.55
CA ALA A 19 10.46 -11.13 -2.74
C ALA A 19 10.74 -11.71 -4.13
N HIS A 20 10.72 -10.87 -5.18
CA HIS A 20 11.00 -11.29 -6.55
C HIS A 20 12.46 -11.72 -6.75
N SER A 21 13.41 -11.01 -6.16
CA SER A 21 14.84 -11.34 -6.21
C SER A 21 15.25 -12.50 -5.30
N GLY A 22 14.34 -13.00 -4.45
CA GLY A 22 14.62 -14.06 -3.49
C GLY A 22 15.49 -13.61 -2.30
N GLU A 23 15.62 -12.30 -2.06
CA GLU A 23 16.43 -11.72 -0.98
C GLU A 23 15.68 -11.76 0.37
N LEU A 24 15.29 -12.95 0.80
CA LEU A 24 14.35 -13.14 1.93
C LEU A 24 14.91 -12.67 3.27
N ASP A 25 16.23 -12.72 3.48
CA ASP A 25 16.84 -12.25 4.73
C ASP A 25 16.84 -10.72 4.83
N VAL A 26 17.06 -10.03 3.69
CA VAL A 26 16.92 -8.57 3.59
C VAL A 26 15.45 -8.20 3.77
N GLN A 27 14.53 -8.97 3.18
CA GLN A 27 13.09 -8.76 3.34
C GLN A 27 12.64 -8.87 4.80
N ARG A 28 13.10 -9.90 5.53
CA ARG A 28 12.83 -10.05 6.98
C ARG A 28 13.39 -8.87 7.78
N THR A 29 14.63 -8.48 7.47
CA THR A 29 15.29 -7.34 8.14
C THR A 29 14.49 -6.05 7.94
N LEU A 30 14.04 -5.79 6.71
CA LEU A 30 13.21 -4.62 6.39
C LEU A 30 11.86 -4.67 7.11
N LEU A 31 11.18 -5.82 7.10
CA LEU A 31 9.90 -5.99 7.78
C LEU A 31 10.04 -5.78 9.29
N ASP A 32 11.03 -6.43 9.91
CA ASP A 32 11.27 -6.30 11.35
C ASP A 32 11.58 -4.84 11.72
N PHE A 33 12.38 -4.13 10.91
CA PHE A 33 12.63 -2.70 11.09
C PHE A 33 11.35 -1.86 10.99
N VAL A 34 10.56 -2.03 9.93
CA VAL A 34 9.32 -1.26 9.72
C VAL A 34 8.31 -1.51 10.84
N ILE A 35 8.15 -2.76 11.27
CA ILE A 35 7.24 -3.13 12.36
C ILE A 35 7.69 -2.50 13.67
N GLN A 36 8.96 -2.64 14.01
CA GLN A 36 9.52 -2.10 15.25
C GLN A 36 9.37 -0.57 15.33
N GLU A 37 9.66 0.15 14.25
CA GLU A 37 9.68 1.62 14.24
C GLU A 37 8.30 2.26 14.06
N HIS A 38 7.37 1.58 13.38
CA HIS A 38 6.11 2.21 12.94
C HIS A 38 4.85 1.51 13.44
N PHE A 39 4.97 0.29 13.95
CA PHE A 39 3.85 -0.51 14.44
C PHE A 39 4.11 -1.01 15.88
N PRO A 40 4.31 -0.12 16.86
CA PRO A 40 4.73 -0.48 18.22
C PRO A 40 3.72 -1.35 18.98
N SER A 41 2.48 -1.44 18.50
CA SER A 41 1.47 -2.34 19.07
C SER A 41 1.66 -3.81 18.68
N ILE A 42 2.50 -4.11 17.67
CA ILE A 42 2.77 -5.46 17.21
C ILE A 42 3.88 -6.06 18.06
N ASN A 43 3.64 -7.23 18.64
CA ASN A 43 4.64 -7.93 19.44
C ASN A 43 5.70 -8.59 18.53
N MET A 44 6.93 -8.10 18.58
CA MET A 44 8.05 -8.63 17.79
C MET A 44 8.38 -10.10 18.10
N ASN A 45 8.00 -10.61 19.28
CA ASN A 45 8.22 -12.00 19.65
C ASN A 45 7.09 -12.94 19.21
N ASP A 46 6.00 -12.41 18.66
CA ASP A 46 4.92 -13.24 18.13
C ASP A 46 5.29 -13.80 16.76
N SER A 47 5.07 -15.09 16.57
CA SER A 47 5.17 -15.77 15.27
C SER A 47 4.29 -15.13 14.18
N ASN A 48 3.18 -14.49 14.56
CA ASN A 48 2.20 -13.87 13.67
C ASN A 48 2.48 -12.39 13.35
N ARG A 49 3.60 -11.81 13.81
CA ARG A 49 3.90 -10.37 13.61
C ARG A 49 3.75 -9.87 12.17
N TYR A 50 4.11 -10.67 11.17
CA TYR A 50 3.95 -10.31 9.75
C TYR A 50 2.48 -10.34 9.29
N LEU A 51 1.66 -11.22 9.84
CA LEU A 51 0.21 -11.25 9.58
C LEU A 51 -0.50 -10.10 10.30
N ASP A 52 -0.07 -9.76 11.52
CA ASP A 52 -0.59 -8.61 12.25
C ASP A 52 -0.24 -7.30 11.53
N PHE A 53 1.01 -7.21 11.03
CA PHE A 53 1.45 -6.11 10.17
C PHE A 53 0.58 -6.01 8.92
N PHE A 54 0.41 -7.12 8.19
CA PHE A 54 -0.45 -7.14 7.01
C PHE A 54 -1.88 -6.69 7.32
N SER A 55 -2.48 -7.23 8.38
CA SER A 55 -3.84 -6.88 8.83
C SER A 55 -3.96 -5.40 9.14
N ARG A 56 -2.94 -4.81 9.76
CA ARG A 56 -2.90 -3.38 10.07
C ARG A 56 -2.82 -2.53 8.79
N VAL A 57 -1.94 -2.88 7.85
CA VAL A 57 -1.82 -2.18 6.57
C VAL A 57 -3.10 -2.28 5.75
N VAL A 58 -3.78 -3.43 5.76
CA VAL A 58 -5.10 -3.60 5.11
C VAL A 58 -6.11 -2.62 5.70
N LEU A 59 -6.26 -2.58 7.02
CA LEU A 59 -7.20 -1.70 7.70
C LEU A 59 -6.91 -0.22 7.42
N GLU A 60 -5.66 0.21 7.54
CA GLU A 60 -5.28 1.61 7.34
C GLU A 60 -5.39 2.02 5.87
N THR A 61 -5.07 1.14 4.93
CA THR A 61 -5.24 1.41 3.49
C THR A 61 -6.72 1.50 3.11
N ALA A 62 -7.57 0.63 3.67
CA ALA A 62 -9.02 0.71 3.46
C ALA A 62 -9.57 2.06 3.97
N ASN A 63 -9.15 2.48 5.17
CA ASN A 63 -9.52 3.78 5.73
C ASN A 63 -9.02 4.94 4.86
N LEU A 64 -7.78 4.89 4.37
CA LEU A 64 -7.20 5.90 3.48
C LEU A 64 -8.05 6.07 2.21
N ILE A 65 -8.39 4.96 1.56
CA ILE A 65 -9.18 5.00 0.32
C ILE A 65 -10.61 5.47 0.59
N ALA A 66 -11.22 5.06 1.71
CA ALA A 66 -12.52 5.59 2.12
C ALA A 66 -12.48 7.11 2.29
N LEU A 67 -11.42 7.65 2.92
CA LEU A 67 -11.21 9.08 3.05
C LEU A 67 -11.06 9.76 1.67
N TRP A 68 -10.24 9.21 0.79
CA TRP A 68 -10.08 9.73 -0.59
C TRP A 68 -11.43 9.83 -1.30
N MET A 69 -12.20 8.74 -1.30
CA MET A 69 -13.50 8.69 -1.95
C MET A 69 -14.51 9.67 -1.32
N SER A 70 -14.47 9.84 0.01
CA SER A 70 -15.40 10.74 0.73
C SER A 70 -15.21 12.22 0.39
N VAL A 71 -13.99 12.63 0.02
CA VAL A 71 -13.67 14.02 -0.33
C VAL A 71 -13.53 14.24 -1.84
N GLY A 72 -13.90 13.25 -2.66
CA GLY A 72 -13.79 13.34 -4.11
C GLY A 72 -12.35 13.33 -4.64
N PHE A 73 -11.38 12.81 -3.88
CA PHE A 73 -9.98 12.74 -4.29
C PHE A 73 -9.71 11.49 -5.14
N ALA A 74 -9.15 11.71 -6.33
CA ALA A 74 -8.59 10.68 -7.19
C ALA A 74 -7.06 10.84 -7.28
N HIS A 75 -6.31 9.79 -6.96
CA HIS A 75 -4.84 9.82 -6.96
C HIS A 75 -4.24 9.80 -8.36
N GLY A 76 -4.88 9.11 -9.31
CA GLY A 76 -4.48 9.04 -10.71
C GLY A 76 -3.32 8.09 -11.05
N VAL A 77 -2.53 7.61 -10.07
CA VAL A 77 -1.43 6.65 -10.28
C VAL A 77 -1.28 5.72 -9.08
N CYS A 78 -2.19 4.75 -8.97
CA CYS A 78 -2.22 3.81 -7.85
C CYS A 78 -1.39 2.54 -8.11
N ASN A 79 -0.15 2.68 -8.60
CA ASN A 79 0.78 1.56 -8.70
C ASN A 79 1.23 1.10 -7.31
N THR A 80 1.73 -0.14 -7.19
CA THR A 80 2.19 -0.70 -5.90
C THR A 80 3.37 0.05 -5.31
N ASP A 81 4.23 0.64 -6.14
CA ASP A 81 5.32 1.51 -5.70
C ASP A 81 4.84 2.88 -5.22
N ASN A 82 3.59 3.28 -5.45
CA ASN A 82 3.00 4.50 -4.87
C ASN A 82 2.16 4.22 -3.61
N PHE A 83 2.08 2.97 -3.15
CA PHE A 83 1.39 2.62 -1.92
C PHE A 83 2.39 2.52 -0.77
N SER A 84 2.31 3.47 0.17
CA SER A 84 3.10 3.45 1.40
C SER A 84 2.72 2.25 2.28
N LEU A 85 3.71 1.61 2.91
CA LEU A 85 3.47 0.60 3.95
C LEU A 85 2.82 1.19 5.21
N LEU A 86 2.85 2.50 5.39
CA LEU A 86 2.19 3.20 6.51
C LEU A 86 0.82 3.76 6.11
N SER A 87 0.30 3.39 4.93
CA SER A 87 -1.02 3.80 4.45
C SER A 87 -1.25 5.32 4.49
N ILE A 88 -0.22 6.07 4.10
CA ILE A 88 -0.28 7.52 3.87
C ILE A 88 -0.27 7.81 2.36
N THR A 89 -0.92 8.91 1.95
CA THR A 89 -0.86 9.37 0.56
C THR A 89 0.54 9.90 0.24
N ILE A 90 1.13 9.40 -0.84
CA ILE A 90 2.45 9.81 -1.34
C ILE A 90 2.40 9.98 -2.85
N ASP A 91 3.43 10.57 -3.44
CA ASP A 91 3.60 10.64 -4.90
C ASP A 91 2.42 11.30 -5.65
N TYR A 92 2.09 12.53 -5.19
CA TYR A 92 1.18 13.45 -5.87
C TYR A 92 1.72 13.84 -7.26
N GLY A 93 1.22 13.18 -8.30
CA GLY A 93 1.47 13.50 -9.70
C GLY A 93 0.18 14.02 -10.37
N PRO A 94 -0.45 13.25 -11.25
CA PRO A 94 -1.71 13.62 -11.88
C PRO A 94 -2.92 13.27 -10.98
N PHE A 95 -2.95 13.82 -9.77
CA PHE A 95 -4.10 13.70 -8.87
C PHE A 95 -5.16 14.77 -9.20
N GLY A 96 -6.38 14.58 -8.72
CA GLY A 96 -7.43 15.59 -8.84
C GLY A 96 -8.52 15.45 -7.80
N PHE A 97 -9.16 16.57 -7.48
CA PHE A 97 -10.41 16.60 -6.73
C PHE A 97 -11.56 16.78 -7.71
N MET A 98 -12.57 15.94 -7.58
CA MET A 98 -13.76 15.95 -8.40
C MET A 98 -14.61 17.21 -8.10
N GLU A 99 -14.77 18.09 -9.09
CA GLU A 99 -15.57 19.31 -8.93
C GLU A 99 -17.08 19.03 -8.98
N SER A 100 -17.53 18.35 -10.04
CA SER A 100 -18.89 17.83 -10.19
C SER A 100 -18.87 16.32 -10.04
N TYR A 101 -19.87 15.74 -9.37
CA TYR A 101 -19.92 14.30 -9.14
C TYR A 101 -19.88 13.52 -10.47
N ASP A 102 -18.80 12.78 -10.68
CA ASP A 102 -18.59 11.81 -11.75
C ASP A 102 -17.88 10.57 -11.19
N PRO A 103 -18.56 9.43 -11.03
CA PRO A 103 -17.93 8.19 -10.53
C PRO A 103 -16.85 7.65 -11.48
N ASN A 104 -16.78 8.16 -12.71
CA ASN A 104 -15.75 7.84 -13.69
C ASN A 104 -14.67 8.93 -13.83
N PHE A 105 -14.61 9.90 -12.92
CA PHE A 105 -13.58 10.93 -12.92
C PHE A 105 -12.18 10.30 -12.93
N VAL A 106 -11.36 10.70 -13.91
CA VAL A 106 -9.95 10.28 -14.06
C VAL A 106 -9.12 11.55 -14.17
N PRO A 107 -8.24 11.83 -13.19
CA PRO A 107 -7.39 13.02 -13.24
C PRO A 107 -6.15 12.83 -14.12
N ASN A 108 -5.77 11.58 -14.40
CA ASN A 108 -4.59 11.27 -15.18
C ASN A 108 -4.91 11.14 -16.67
N THR A 109 -4.44 12.09 -17.47
CA THR A 109 -4.63 12.11 -18.93
C THR A 109 -3.93 10.98 -19.67
N SER A 110 -2.98 10.27 -19.02
CA SER A 110 -2.31 9.09 -19.59
C SER A 110 -2.95 7.77 -19.18
N ASP A 111 -4.03 7.80 -18.40
CA ASP A 111 -4.80 6.61 -18.01
C ASP A 111 -5.98 6.39 -18.98
N ASP A 112 -5.66 6.04 -20.23
CA ASP A 112 -6.64 5.83 -21.31
C ASP A 112 -7.66 4.74 -20.97
N GLU A 113 -7.23 3.70 -20.25
CA GLU A 113 -8.08 2.60 -19.77
C GLU A 113 -8.90 2.96 -18.53
N ARG A 114 -8.67 4.15 -17.95
CA ARG A 114 -9.38 4.66 -16.76
C ARG A 114 -9.22 3.73 -15.55
N ARG A 115 -8.08 3.05 -15.46
CA ARG A 115 -7.71 2.10 -14.40
C ARG A 115 -7.77 2.75 -13.02
N TYR A 116 -7.38 4.02 -12.92
CA TYR A 116 -7.28 4.78 -11.68
C TYR A 116 -8.40 5.82 -11.50
N LYS A 117 -9.54 5.62 -12.17
CA LYS A 117 -10.75 6.42 -11.93
C LYS A 117 -11.20 6.35 -10.47
N ILE A 118 -11.88 7.40 -10.00
CA ILE A 118 -12.32 7.52 -8.60
C ILE A 118 -13.13 6.31 -8.13
N GLY A 119 -14.08 5.83 -8.95
CA GLY A 119 -14.92 4.67 -8.65
C GLY A 119 -14.17 3.33 -8.62
N ASN A 120 -12.90 3.28 -9.05
CA ASN A 120 -12.10 2.06 -9.06
C ASN A 120 -11.01 2.04 -7.96
N GLN A 121 -10.82 3.13 -7.19
CA GLN A 121 -9.73 3.22 -6.20
C GLN A 121 -9.80 2.12 -5.13
N ALA A 122 -11.00 1.71 -4.70
CA ALA A 122 -11.19 0.60 -3.77
C ALA A 122 -10.68 -0.73 -4.34
N ASN A 123 -11.03 -1.05 -5.59
CA ASN A 123 -10.59 -2.27 -6.26
C ASN A 123 -9.07 -2.27 -6.48
N VAL A 124 -8.50 -1.13 -6.86
CA VAL A 124 -7.04 -0.99 -7.02
C VAL A 124 -6.31 -1.12 -5.69
N GLY A 125 -6.86 -0.55 -4.61
CA GLY A 125 -6.33 -0.74 -3.26
C GLY A 125 -6.32 -2.21 -2.86
N MET A 126 -7.43 -2.93 -3.09
CA MET A 126 -7.50 -4.37 -2.86
C MET A 126 -6.47 -5.14 -3.68
N PHE A 127 -6.28 -4.80 -4.96
CA PHE A 127 -5.25 -5.40 -5.81
C PHE A 127 -3.83 -5.17 -5.24
N ASN A 128 -3.52 -3.96 -4.79
CA ASN A 128 -2.21 -3.64 -4.21
C ASN A 128 -1.98 -4.35 -2.87
N LEU A 129 -3.01 -4.48 -2.03
CA LEU A 129 -2.94 -5.27 -0.80
C LEU A 129 -2.74 -6.76 -1.09
N TYR A 130 -3.34 -7.28 -2.16
CA TYR A 130 -3.06 -8.64 -2.62
C TYR A 130 -1.61 -8.81 -3.08
N LYS A 131 -1.04 -7.81 -3.76
CA LYS A 131 0.38 -7.78 -4.12
C LYS A 131 1.30 -7.76 -2.89
N LEU A 132 0.95 -6.98 -1.86
CA LEU A 132 1.65 -7.03 -0.58
C LEU A 132 1.60 -8.43 0.03
N LEU A 133 0.43 -9.08 0.07
CA LEU A 133 0.32 -10.45 0.58
C LEU A 133 1.19 -11.43 -0.22
N GLN A 134 1.21 -11.32 -1.56
CA GLN A 134 2.09 -12.13 -2.40
C GLN A 134 3.56 -11.92 -2.05
N ALA A 135 3.98 -10.68 -1.80
CA ALA A 135 5.34 -10.37 -1.39
C ALA A 135 5.67 -10.91 0.02
N LEU A 136 4.71 -10.97 0.95
CA LEU A 136 4.93 -11.52 2.29
C LEU A 136 4.97 -13.05 2.31
N LYS A 137 4.27 -13.73 1.39
CA LYS A 137 4.15 -15.20 1.39
C LYS A 137 5.48 -15.94 1.56
N PRO A 138 6.59 -15.63 0.89
CA PRO A 138 7.86 -16.35 1.06
C PRO A 138 8.40 -16.38 2.49
N VAL A 139 8.15 -15.33 3.29
CA VAL A 139 8.65 -15.21 4.67
C VAL A 139 7.68 -15.74 5.72
N LEU A 140 6.46 -16.10 5.34
CA LEU A 140 5.47 -16.72 6.23
C LEU A 140 5.74 -18.22 6.44
N ASP A 141 5.35 -18.74 7.59
CA ASP A 141 5.41 -20.17 7.89
C ASP A 141 4.36 -20.97 7.08
N HIS A 142 4.45 -22.31 7.10
CA HIS A 142 3.53 -23.16 6.33
C HIS A 142 2.06 -23.04 6.74
N ARG A 143 1.77 -22.79 8.02
CA ARG A 143 0.39 -22.66 8.53
C ARG A 143 -0.18 -21.31 8.12
N GLN A 144 0.62 -20.26 8.23
CA GLN A 144 0.27 -18.89 7.86
C GLN A 144 -0.02 -18.75 6.37
N LYS A 145 0.67 -19.52 5.51
CA LYS A 145 0.44 -19.55 4.06
C LYS A 145 -0.91 -20.11 3.63
N GLN A 146 -1.58 -20.85 4.52
CA GLN A 146 -2.87 -21.51 4.26
C GLN A 146 -4.09 -20.67 4.66
N LEU A 147 -3.86 -19.54 5.33
CA LEU A 147 -4.88 -18.52 5.65
C LEU A 147 -5.10 -17.59 4.45
#